data_AF-A0A4V2SCW7-F1
#
_entry.id   AF-A0A4V2SCW7-F1
#
_cell.length_a   1.000
_cell.length_b   1.000
_cell.length_c   1.000
_cell.angle_alpha   90.00
_cell.angle_beta   90.00
_cell.angle_gamma   90.00
#
_symmetry.space_group_name_H-M   'P 1'
#
loop_
_entity.id
_entity.type
_entity.pdbx_description
1 polymer ?
#
loop_
_entity_poly.entity_id
_entity_poly.type
_entity_poly.pdbx_seq_one_letter_code
_entity_poly.pdbx_strand_id
1 'polypeptide(L)'
;MLSPALYVKAYADLWSWMVVDGDWVYTSTPIVNYLQNGLGGRSASAKLAYKTFMSKLATVTKIPGVAVAKTFNYQDYDYINASIARTFIGKACPWEIQETIQLGSLIGAVGADDTYTYCNDSIGTDCGGFVANYWGIGVPHMDNPNPFGATGISPRSFWADSKTWPDVLRRRRTAASAIEPGDAAIFFKDIKDNNPDIAKQRNADGKLIAGTGSEAFHIGVVNRVSAAGNTLSMLEVAESSGGRSIYGGDGVNVRAVGVSGSGKSGPYAYAETGSNERIYFVAPPAGCGPEMPYSYGEE
;
A
#
# COMPACT_ATOMS: atom_id res chain seq x y z
N MET A 1 10.75 7.30 -14.23
CA MET A 1 9.95 6.80 -13.09
C MET A 1 10.38 5.36 -12.85
N LEU A 2 10.66 4.97 -11.60
CA LEU A 2 10.97 3.59 -11.24
C LEU A 2 9.84 2.66 -11.68
N SER A 3 10.13 1.45 -12.14
CA SER A 3 9.06 0.55 -12.60
C SER A 3 8.30 -0.04 -11.40
N PRO A 4 6.97 -0.26 -11.51
CA PRO A 4 6.20 -0.91 -10.44
C PRO A 4 6.71 -2.30 -10.08
N ALA A 5 7.27 -3.05 -11.02
CA ALA A 5 7.94 -4.32 -10.74
C ALA A 5 9.17 -4.19 -9.83
N LEU A 6 10.00 -3.15 -10.02
CA LEU A 6 11.11 -2.86 -9.12
C LEU A 6 10.60 -2.46 -7.73
N TYR A 7 9.47 -1.75 -7.67
CA TYR A 7 8.84 -1.40 -6.41
C TYR A 7 8.34 -2.62 -5.63
N VAL A 8 7.70 -3.57 -6.32
CA VAL A 8 7.32 -4.87 -5.76
C VAL A 8 8.54 -5.59 -5.19
N LYS A 9 9.66 -5.62 -5.94
CA LYS A 9 10.91 -6.24 -5.48
C LYS A 9 11.45 -5.59 -4.20
N ALA A 10 11.32 -4.27 -4.06
CA ALA A 10 11.77 -3.55 -2.87
C ALA A 10 11.03 -3.98 -1.58
N TYR A 11 9.77 -4.43 -1.67
CA TYR A 11 9.10 -5.06 -0.52
C TYR A 11 9.49 -6.54 -0.37
N ALA A 12 9.48 -7.29 -1.47
CA ALA A 12 9.69 -8.74 -1.44
C ALA A 12 11.09 -9.15 -0.97
N ASP A 13 12.10 -8.36 -1.32
CA ASP A 13 13.52 -8.61 -1.01
C ASP A 13 14.08 -7.53 -0.06
N LEU A 14 13.26 -7.01 0.87
CA LEU A 14 13.71 -5.98 1.80
C LEU A 14 14.76 -6.54 2.79
N TRP A 15 15.72 -5.69 3.16
CA TRP A 15 16.73 -5.96 4.18
C TRP A 15 16.84 -4.77 5.13
N SER A 16 17.13 -5.03 6.41
CA SER A 16 17.27 -4.00 7.44
C SER A 16 18.51 -4.23 8.30
N TRP A 17 19.10 -3.13 8.75
CA TRP A 17 20.10 -3.17 9.83
C TRP A 17 19.40 -3.40 11.17
N MET A 18 19.90 -4.36 11.94
CA MET A 18 19.40 -4.72 13.26
C MET A 18 20.54 -4.79 14.26
N VAL A 19 20.25 -4.49 15.52
CA VAL A 19 21.17 -4.72 16.63
C VAL A 19 20.84 -6.06 17.27
N VAL A 20 21.77 -7.01 17.21
CA VAL A 20 21.63 -8.37 17.72
C VAL A 20 22.85 -8.65 18.58
N ASP A 21 22.61 -8.99 19.86
CA ASP A 21 23.66 -9.20 20.86
C ASP A 21 24.68 -8.05 20.99
N GLY A 22 24.26 -6.83 20.66
CA GLY A 22 25.10 -5.62 20.71
C GLY A 22 25.81 -5.26 19.41
N ASP A 23 25.69 -6.09 18.37
CA ASP A 23 26.33 -5.88 17.07
C ASP A 23 25.31 -5.57 15.97
N TRP A 24 25.73 -4.75 15.00
CA TRP A 24 24.94 -4.45 13.81
C TRP A 24 25.03 -5.59 12.80
N VAL A 25 23.87 -6.16 12.46
CA VAL A 25 23.73 -7.21 11.46
C VAL A 25 22.74 -6.79 10.38
N TYR A 26 23.07 -7.07 9.12
CA TYR A 26 22.18 -6.83 7.99
C TYR A 26 21.34 -8.08 7.74
N THR A 27 20.03 -7.98 7.98
CA THR A 27 19.13 -9.14 8.02
C THR A 27 17.98 -8.96 7.02
N SER A 28 17.60 -10.06 6.36
CA SER A 28 16.48 -10.07 5.44
C SER A 28 15.16 -9.87 6.19
N THR A 29 14.35 -8.90 5.74
CA THR A 29 13.09 -8.46 6.34
C THR A 29 11.95 -8.43 5.31
N PRO A 30 11.74 -9.53 4.54
CA PRO A 30 10.89 -9.52 3.36
C PRO A 30 9.42 -9.27 3.72
N ILE A 31 8.77 -8.42 2.94
CA ILE A 31 7.37 -8.04 3.10
C ILE A 31 6.56 -8.63 1.96
N VAL A 32 6.13 -9.86 2.19
CA VAL A 32 5.52 -10.72 1.18
C VAL A 32 4.02 -10.92 1.41
N ASN A 33 3.51 -10.38 2.53
CA ASN A 33 2.17 -10.62 3.02
C ASN A 33 1.24 -9.42 2.90
N TYR A 34 -0.04 -9.73 2.78
CA TYR A 34 -1.14 -8.78 2.82
C TYR A 34 -1.73 -8.67 4.23
N LEU A 35 -1.70 -7.47 4.83
CA LEU A 35 -2.12 -7.28 6.23
C LEU A 35 -3.66 -7.20 6.43
N GLN A 36 -4.43 -7.01 5.36
CA GLN A 36 -5.89 -6.81 5.42
C GLN A 36 -6.63 -7.64 4.38
N ASN A 37 -6.85 -8.95 4.57
CA ASN A 37 -7.40 -9.86 3.56
C ASN A 37 -8.84 -9.60 3.07
N GLY A 38 -9.10 -8.42 2.47
CA GLY A 38 -10.28 -7.99 1.70
C GLY A 38 -11.63 -7.96 2.43
N LEU A 39 -11.76 -8.66 3.56
CA LEU A 39 -13.05 -9.00 4.19
C LEU A 39 -12.98 -9.10 5.72
N GLY A 40 -11.79 -8.92 6.33
CA GLY A 40 -11.57 -9.09 7.76
C GLY A 40 -10.89 -7.90 8.43
N GLY A 41 -11.06 -7.78 9.76
CA GLY A 41 -10.34 -6.80 10.57
C GLY A 41 -8.82 -7.05 10.57
N ARG A 42 -8.05 -6.05 11.01
CA ARG A 42 -6.60 -6.13 11.23
C ARG A 42 -6.20 -7.47 11.88
N SER A 43 -5.16 -8.12 11.36
CA SER A 43 -4.57 -9.32 11.98
C SER A 43 -4.39 -9.11 13.49
N ALA A 44 -4.95 -9.99 14.30
CA ALA A 44 -4.81 -9.92 15.75
C ALA A 44 -3.33 -9.92 16.16
N SER A 45 -2.48 -10.63 15.41
CA SER A 45 -1.03 -10.67 15.57
C SER A 45 -0.40 -9.30 15.34
N ALA A 46 -0.69 -8.62 14.23
CA ALA A 46 -0.21 -7.25 13.99
C ALA A 46 -0.73 -6.24 15.03
N LYS A 47 -1.92 -6.49 15.60
CA LYS A 47 -2.44 -5.71 16.74
C LYS A 47 -1.66 -5.91 18.02
N LEU A 48 -1.34 -7.15 18.34
CA LEU A 48 -0.55 -7.50 19.50
C LEU A 48 0.90 -7.02 19.35
N ALA A 49 1.53 -7.26 18.20
CA ALA A 49 2.90 -6.85 17.91
C ALA A 49 3.10 -5.34 18.08
N TYR A 50 2.20 -4.51 17.52
CA TYR A 50 2.27 -3.06 17.73
C TYR A 50 2.17 -2.67 19.20
N LYS A 51 1.26 -3.28 19.97
CA LYS A 51 1.14 -2.99 21.41
C LYS A 51 2.42 -3.36 22.16
N THR A 52 2.97 -4.53 21.87
CA THR A 52 4.24 -5.01 22.45
C THR A 52 5.39 -4.06 22.09
N PHE A 53 5.47 -3.63 20.83
CA PHE A 53 6.45 -2.67 20.34
C PHE A 53 6.35 -1.36 21.13
N MET A 54 5.18 -0.75 21.20
CA MET A 54 4.98 0.52 21.91
C MET A 54 5.23 0.39 23.42
N SER A 55 4.90 -0.76 24.01
CA SER A 55 5.21 -1.04 25.42
C SER A 55 6.71 -1.11 25.66
N LYS A 56 7.45 -1.86 24.83
CA LYS A 56 8.92 -1.96 24.92
C LYS A 56 9.58 -0.61 24.67
N LEU A 57 9.09 0.16 23.71
CA LEU A 57 9.57 1.50 23.42
C LEU A 57 9.47 2.39 24.67
N ALA A 58 8.30 2.41 25.31
CA ALA A 58 8.11 3.19 26.54
C ALA A 58 9.02 2.72 27.70
N THR A 59 9.19 1.41 27.88
CA THR A 59 10.02 0.85 28.95
C THR A 59 11.51 1.11 28.74
N VAL A 60 12.02 0.91 27.52
CA VAL A 60 13.46 0.98 27.21
C VAL A 60 13.93 2.42 27.07
N THR A 61 13.17 3.26 26.35
CA THR A 61 13.58 4.65 26.11
C THR A 61 13.43 5.53 27.35
N LYS A 62 12.47 5.21 28.24
CA LYS A 62 12.06 6.03 29.40
C LYS A 62 11.67 7.47 29.02
N ILE A 63 11.38 7.72 27.74
CA ILE A 63 10.93 9.03 27.25
C ILE A 63 9.47 9.23 27.68
N PRO A 64 9.15 10.29 28.47
CA PRO A 64 7.78 10.54 28.90
C PRO A 64 6.83 10.73 27.71
N GLY A 65 5.76 9.94 27.67
CA GLY A 65 4.75 10.06 26.61
C GLY A 65 5.23 9.68 25.20
N VAL A 66 6.32 8.91 25.07
CA VAL A 66 6.87 8.51 23.77
C VAL A 66 5.83 7.91 22.84
N ALA A 67 4.84 7.17 23.37
CA ALA A 67 3.80 6.53 22.57
C ALA A 67 2.76 7.48 21.96
N VAL A 68 2.70 8.74 22.41
CA VAL A 68 1.75 9.76 21.92
C VAL A 68 2.45 10.97 21.28
N ALA A 69 3.78 11.02 21.34
CA ALA A 69 4.56 12.04 20.65
C ALA A 69 4.37 11.94 19.13
N LYS A 70 4.52 13.03 18.38
CA LYS A 70 4.53 12.96 16.91
C LYS A 70 5.84 12.37 16.41
N THR A 71 6.93 12.89 16.97
CA THR A 71 8.30 12.46 16.74
C THR A 71 9.03 12.32 18.07
N PHE A 72 10.11 11.55 18.09
CA PHE A 72 10.99 11.43 19.24
C PHE A 72 12.41 11.09 18.78
N ASN A 73 13.40 11.49 19.56
CA ASN A 73 14.78 11.12 19.33
C ASN A 73 15.16 9.96 20.26
N TYR A 74 15.86 8.95 19.74
CA TYR A 74 16.41 7.85 20.53
C TYR A 74 17.70 7.34 19.89
N GLN A 75 18.77 7.26 20.69
CA GLN A 75 20.12 6.88 20.23
C GLN A 75 20.60 7.68 19.01
N ASP A 76 20.42 8.99 19.03
CA ASP A 76 20.80 9.93 17.95
C ASP A 76 20.03 9.77 16.63
N TYR A 77 18.96 8.96 16.60
CA TYR A 77 18.03 8.85 15.48
C TYR A 77 16.68 9.51 15.80
N ASP A 78 16.14 10.26 14.85
CA ASP A 78 14.79 10.81 14.93
C ASP A 78 13.77 9.83 14.33
N TYR A 79 12.71 9.55 15.08
CA TYR A 79 11.65 8.63 14.68
C TYR A 79 10.30 9.34 14.59
N ILE A 80 9.46 8.86 13.68
CA ILE A 80 8.07 9.31 13.50
C ILE A 80 7.13 8.20 13.96
N ASN A 81 6.29 8.49 14.98
CA ASN A 81 5.36 7.49 15.51
C ASN A 81 4.31 7.02 14.50
N ALA A 82 3.90 7.90 13.58
CA ALA A 82 2.98 7.55 12.51
C ALA A 82 3.59 6.49 11.58
N SER A 83 4.89 6.58 11.26
CA SER A 83 5.60 5.60 10.42
C SER A 83 5.63 4.22 11.07
N ILE A 84 5.94 4.16 12.37
CA ILE A 84 5.88 2.91 13.15
C ILE A 84 4.47 2.32 13.09
N ALA A 85 3.44 3.12 13.37
CA ALA A 85 2.06 2.64 13.35
C ALA A 85 1.64 2.10 11.97
N ARG A 86 2.05 2.79 10.89
CA ARG A 86 1.78 2.43 9.49
C ARG A 86 2.29 1.04 9.14
N THR A 87 3.43 0.62 9.69
CA THR A 87 4.03 -0.72 9.51
C THR A 87 3.06 -1.82 9.96
N PHE A 88 2.37 -1.62 11.08
CA PHE A 88 1.46 -2.63 11.64
C PHE A 88 0.01 -2.56 11.14
N ILE A 89 -0.32 -1.58 10.29
CA ILE A 89 -1.65 -1.44 9.68
C ILE A 89 -1.63 -1.62 8.15
N GLY A 90 -0.48 -2.00 7.59
CA GLY A 90 -0.34 -2.27 6.16
C GLY A 90 -0.18 -1.04 5.29
N LYS A 91 0.25 0.08 5.86
CA LYS A 91 0.36 1.35 5.13
C LYS A 91 1.79 1.85 4.98
N ALA A 92 2.78 1.25 5.65
CA ALA A 92 4.17 1.69 5.58
C ALA A 92 4.81 1.38 4.23
N CYS A 93 5.69 2.27 3.80
CA CYS A 93 6.61 2.07 2.70
C CYS A 93 7.90 1.34 3.15
N PRO A 94 8.76 0.89 2.23
CA PRO A 94 9.93 0.08 2.58
C PRO A 94 10.88 0.74 3.58
N TRP A 95 11.17 2.03 3.47
CA TRP A 95 12.06 2.69 4.44
C TRP A 95 11.42 2.82 5.83
N GLU A 96 10.11 3.10 5.92
CA GLU A 96 9.38 3.14 7.21
C GLU A 96 9.47 1.77 7.92
N ILE A 97 9.46 0.68 7.14
CA ILE A 97 9.63 -0.68 7.64
C ILE A 97 11.06 -0.92 8.12
N GLN A 98 12.09 -0.46 7.38
CA GLN A 98 13.49 -0.55 7.79
C GLN A 98 13.71 0.13 9.14
N GLU A 99 13.25 1.38 9.31
CA GLU A 99 13.38 2.12 10.58
C GLU A 99 12.62 1.42 11.71
N THR A 100 11.42 0.91 11.43
CA THR A 100 10.62 0.21 12.44
C THR A 100 11.32 -1.06 12.92
N ILE A 101 11.92 -1.84 12.01
CA ILE A 101 12.66 -3.07 12.37
C ILE A 101 13.95 -2.71 13.12
N GLN A 102 14.69 -1.71 12.66
CA GLN A 102 15.90 -1.22 13.33
C GLN A 102 15.58 -0.80 14.77
N LEU A 103 14.60 0.09 14.95
CA LEU A 103 14.16 0.51 16.29
C LEU A 103 13.65 -0.68 17.11
N GLY A 104 12.92 -1.60 16.48
CA GLY A 104 12.44 -2.84 17.07
C GLY A 104 13.57 -3.68 17.66
N SER A 105 14.69 -3.80 16.95
CA SER A 105 15.87 -4.49 17.47
C SER A 105 16.50 -3.77 18.67
N LEU A 106 16.64 -2.43 18.61
CA LEU A 106 17.21 -1.62 19.70
C LEU A 106 16.42 -1.72 21.01
N ILE A 107 15.10 -1.84 20.93
CA ILE A 107 14.22 -1.97 22.11
C ILE A 107 13.93 -3.44 22.48
N GLY A 108 14.54 -4.39 21.77
CA GLY A 108 14.34 -5.83 21.96
C GLY A 108 12.93 -6.30 21.64
N ALA A 109 12.21 -5.65 20.72
CA ALA A 109 10.91 -6.06 20.20
C ALA A 109 11.02 -7.04 19.03
N VAL A 110 12.17 -7.12 18.35
CA VAL A 110 12.48 -8.03 17.24
C VAL A 110 13.91 -8.55 17.42
N GLY A 111 14.17 -9.84 17.22
CA GLY A 111 15.50 -10.45 17.26
C GLY A 111 15.88 -11.12 15.93
N ALA A 112 17.14 -11.53 15.76
CA ALA A 112 17.60 -12.18 14.51
C ALA A 112 16.83 -13.49 14.22
N ASP A 113 16.71 -14.36 15.22
CA ASP A 113 16.14 -15.71 15.07
C ASP A 113 14.64 -15.70 14.72
N ASP A 114 13.95 -14.58 14.95
CA ASP A 114 12.53 -14.42 14.70
C ASP A 114 12.18 -13.34 13.65
N THR A 115 13.17 -12.67 13.05
CA THR A 115 12.92 -11.52 12.15
C THR A 115 11.99 -11.89 10.99
N TYR A 116 12.26 -12.99 10.30
CA TYR A 116 11.42 -13.44 9.20
C TYR A 116 9.99 -13.76 9.66
N THR A 117 9.85 -14.48 10.78
CA THR A 117 8.54 -14.81 11.37
C THR A 117 7.80 -13.55 11.81
N TYR A 118 8.50 -12.57 12.37
CA TYR A 118 7.95 -11.30 12.79
C TYR A 118 7.42 -10.50 11.60
N CYS A 119 8.22 -10.36 10.54
CA CYS A 119 7.80 -9.75 9.27
C CYS A 119 6.60 -10.49 8.67
N ASN A 120 6.60 -11.82 8.71
CA ASN A 120 5.52 -12.64 8.18
C ASN A 120 4.21 -12.48 8.98
N ASP A 121 4.25 -12.48 10.30
CA ASP A 121 3.03 -12.56 11.11
C ASP A 121 2.47 -11.19 11.51
N SER A 122 3.33 -10.16 11.49
CA SER A 122 3.03 -8.86 12.10
C SER A 122 3.08 -7.68 11.15
N ILE A 123 3.71 -7.83 9.97
CA ILE A 123 3.91 -6.78 8.98
C ILE A 123 3.36 -7.24 7.62
N GLY A 124 3.00 -6.29 6.78
CA GLY A 124 2.53 -6.52 5.42
C GLY A 124 2.11 -5.20 4.80
N THR A 125 1.51 -5.27 3.62
CA THR A 125 1.03 -4.08 2.90
C THR A 125 -0.45 -4.26 2.56
N ASP A 126 -1.20 -3.18 2.51
CA ASP A 126 -2.57 -3.14 2.00
C ASP A 126 -2.57 -2.52 0.59
N CYS A 127 -3.54 -2.87 -0.26
CA CYS A 127 -3.57 -2.47 -1.66
C CYS A 127 -3.63 -0.95 -1.84
N GLY A 128 -4.41 -0.26 -1.01
CA GLY A 128 -4.45 1.20 -1.01
C GLY A 128 -3.17 1.83 -0.44
N GLY A 129 -2.54 1.18 0.55
CA GLY A 129 -1.24 1.60 1.08
C GLY A 129 -0.12 1.44 0.04
N PHE A 130 -0.08 0.32 -0.65
CA PHE A 130 0.88 0.00 -1.71
C PHE A 130 0.88 1.06 -2.81
N VAL A 131 -0.30 1.40 -3.34
CA VAL A 131 -0.43 2.41 -4.40
C VAL A 131 -0.10 3.81 -3.87
N ALA A 132 -0.54 4.14 -2.64
CA ALA A 132 -0.22 5.43 -2.03
C ALA A 132 1.30 5.61 -1.85
N ASN A 133 2.00 4.58 -1.35
CA ASN A 133 3.44 4.61 -1.14
C ASN A 133 4.22 4.62 -2.45
N TYR A 134 3.73 3.95 -3.50
CA TYR A 134 4.30 4.06 -4.85
C TYR A 134 4.17 5.48 -5.42
N TRP A 135 3.18 6.26 -4.98
CA TRP A 135 3.02 7.66 -5.33
C TRP A 135 3.61 8.63 -4.29
N GLY A 136 4.19 8.15 -3.20
CA GLY A 136 4.73 9.00 -2.11
C GLY A 136 3.65 9.78 -1.37
N ILE A 137 2.41 9.28 -1.36
CA ILE A 137 1.27 9.97 -0.75
C ILE A 137 0.99 9.41 0.64
N GLY A 138 0.80 10.32 1.60
CA GLY A 138 0.47 9.96 2.97
C GLY A 138 1.64 9.34 3.72
N VAL A 139 2.85 9.43 3.18
CA VAL A 139 4.08 8.95 3.80
C VAL A 139 4.58 10.04 4.77
N PRO A 140 4.71 9.77 6.07
CA PRO A 140 5.19 10.75 7.03
C PRO A 140 6.65 11.11 6.80
N HIS A 141 6.99 12.39 6.97
CA HIS A 141 8.36 12.89 6.97
C HIS A 141 8.55 13.83 8.17
N MET A 142 9.78 14.20 8.51
CA MET A 142 10.04 15.03 9.70
C MET A 142 9.40 16.42 9.64
N ASP A 143 9.26 17.00 8.44
CA ASP A 143 8.56 18.25 8.19
C ASP A 143 7.03 18.11 8.19
N ASN A 144 6.52 16.89 7.97
CA ASN A 144 5.11 16.55 8.09
C ASN A 144 4.88 15.15 8.69
N PRO A 145 4.97 14.99 10.03
CA PRO A 145 4.96 13.67 10.67
C PRO A 145 3.61 12.95 10.69
N ASN A 146 2.54 13.60 10.21
CA ASN A 146 1.21 12.98 10.13
C ASN A 146 0.41 13.56 8.94
N PRO A 147 0.81 13.26 7.70
CA PRO A 147 0.17 13.77 6.51
C PRO A 147 -1.25 13.22 6.36
N PHE A 148 -2.04 13.90 5.53
CA PHE A 148 -3.33 13.36 5.12
C PHE A 148 -3.13 11.99 4.43
N GLY A 149 -3.93 10.99 4.82
CA GLY A 149 -3.82 9.63 4.29
C GLY A 149 -2.80 8.74 4.99
N ALA A 150 -2.11 9.23 6.04
CA ALA A 150 -1.15 8.43 6.81
C ALA A 150 -1.73 7.12 7.34
N THR A 151 -3.02 7.11 7.74
CA THR A 151 -3.71 5.91 8.24
C THR A 151 -4.34 5.05 7.14
N GLY A 152 -4.11 5.40 5.87
CA GLY A 152 -4.53 4.66 4.70
C GLY A 152 -5.56 5.38 3.84
N ILE A 153 -5.53 5.04 2.55
CA ILE A 153 -6.42 5.57 1.51
C ILE A 153 -7.19 4.38 0.93
N SER A 154 -8.51 4.48 0.87
CA SER A 154 -9.33 3.40 0.31
C SER A 154 -9.26 3.40 -1.23
N PRO A 155 -9.42 2.25 -1.92
CA PRO A 155 -9.47 2.20 -3.38
C PRO A 155 -10.43 3.24 -3.99
N ARG A 156 -11.60 3.43 -3.35
CA ARG A 156 -12.60 4.40 -3.81
C ARG A 156 -12.11 5.84 -3.77
N SER A 157 -11.24 6.19 -2.82
CA SER A 157 -10.68 7.56 -2.69
C SER A 157 -9.77 7.94 -3.87
N PHE A 158 -9.15 6.96 -4.53
CA PHE A 158 -8.38 7.19 -5.76
C PHE A 158 -9.27 7.46 -6.98
N TRP A 159 -10.54 7.05 -6.92
CA TRP A 159 -11.50 7.29 -7.99
C TRP A 159 -12.33 8.53 -7.73
N ALA A 160 -12.98 8.59 -6.57
CA ALA A 160 -14.08 9.51 -6.30
C ALA A 160 -13.61 10.96 -6.20
N ASP A 161 -14.39 11.84 -6.85
CA ASP A 161 -14.39 13.27 -6.55
C ASP A 161 -14.73 13.45 -5.08
N SER A 162 -13.71 13.73 -4.29
CA SER A 162 -13.84 13.88 -2.87
C SER A 162 -12.79 14.87 -2.42
N LYS A 163 -13.16 15.65 -1.40
CA LYS A 163 -12.37 16.67 -0.69
C LYS A 163 -10.90 16.30 -0.41
N THR A 164 -10.57 15.02 -0.52
CA THR A 164 -9.23 14.45 -0.52
C THR A 164 -8.38 14.92 -1.69
N TRP A 165 -8.78 14.70 -2.95
CA TRP A 165 -7.98 15.01 -4.15
C TRP A 165 -8.79 15.77 -5.21
N PRO A 166 -8.74 17.11 -5.20
CA PRO A 166 -9.54 17.95 -6.10
C PRO A 166 -9.26 17.72 -7.59
N ASP A 167 -8.08 17.22 -7.94
CA ASP A 167 -7.65 17.03 -9.33
C ASP A 167 -7.87 15.60 -9.86
N VAL A 168 -8.41 14.69 -9.05
CA VAL A 168 -8.53 13.27 -9.38
C VAL A 168 -9.33 13.04 -10.66
N LEU A 169 -10.41 13.82 -10.87
CA LEU A 169 -11.27 13.73 -12.05
C LEU A 169 -10.49 13.98 -13.34
N ARG A 170 -9.56 14.93 -13.34
CA ARG A 170 -8.75 15.30 -14.49
C ARG A 170 -7.70 14.23 -14.83
N ARG A 171 -7.30 13.42 -13.84
CA ARG A 171 -6.30 12.36 -13.97
C ARG A 171 -6.87 11.01 -14.40
N ARG A 172 -8.19 10.84 -14.39
CA ARG A 172 -8.85 9.62 -14.87
C ARG A 172 -8.58 9.42 -16.36
N ARG A 173 -8.15 8.23 -16.76
CA ARG A 173 -7.84 7.94 -18.17
C ARG A 173 -9.12 7.78 -18.99
N THR A 174 -9.20 8.51 -20.10
CA THR A 174 -10.37 8.54 -20.99
C THR A 174 -10.18 7.74 -22.29
N ALA A 175 -8.98 7.20 -22.52
CA ALA A 175 -8.63 6.36 -23.64
C ALA A 175 -7.67 5.26 -23.19
N ALA A 176 -7.76 4.07 -23.80
CA ALA A 176 -6.87 2.96 -23.46
C ALA A 176 -5.40 3.28 -23.78
N SER A 177 -5.15 4.00 -24.88
CA SER A 177 -3.82 4.46 -25.26
C SER A 177 -3.20 5.49 -24.32
N ALA A 178 -3.97 6.07 -23.41
CA ALA A 178 -3.47 7.04 -22.42
C ALA A 178 -3.12 6.38 -21.08
N ILE A 179 -3.33 5.08 -20.93
CA ILE A 179 -2.95 4.33 -19.73
C ILE A 179 -1.44 4.09 -19.77
N GLU A 180 -0.77 4.34 -18.66
CA GLU A 180 0.69 4.29 -18.58
C GLU A 180 1.16 3.49 -17.35
N PRO A 181 2.36 2.87 -17.41
CA PRO A 181 2.98 2.33 -16.21
C PRO A 181 3.07 3.38 -15.10
N GLY A 182 2.65 3.01 -13.89
CA GLY A 182 2.55 3.90 -12.73
C GLY A 182 1.16 4.46 -12.46
N ASP A 183 0.21 4.33 -13.40
CA ASP A 183 -1.20 4.61 -13.14
C ASP A 183 -1.78 3.68 -12.08
N ALA A 184 -2.74 4.17 -11.30
CA ALA A 184 -3.53 3.32 -10.43
C ALA A 184 -4.54 2.54 -11.27
N ALA A 185 -4.59 1.22 -11.08
CA ALA A 185 -5.57 0.31 -11.65
C ALA A 185 -6.60 -0.04 -10.56
N ILE A 186 -7.78 0.57 -10.62
CA ILE A 186 -8.82 0.45 -9.58
C ILE A 186 -9.87 -0.55 -10.01
N PHE A 187 -10.05 -1.61 -9.23
CA PHE A 187 -10.98 -2.69 -9.53
C PHE A 187 -12.35 -2.39 -8.95
N PHE A 188 -13.35 -2.47 -9.82
CA PHE A 188 -14.76 -2.27 -9.50
C PHE A 188 -15.57 -3.53 -9.76
N LYS A 189 -16.56 -3.76 -8.91
CA LYS A 189 -17.65 -4.72 -9.11
C LYS A 189 -19.00 -4.08 -8.83
N ASP A 190 -20.08 -4.77 -9.17
CA ASP A 190 -21.45 -4.28 -8.99
C ASP A 190 -21.68 -2.92 -9.68
N ILE A 191 -21.18 -2.76 -10.91
CA ILE A 191 -21.12 -1.45 -11.57
C ILE A 191 -22.52 -1.00 -11.98
N LYS A 192 -23.10 -0.13 -11.16
CA LYS A 192 -24.47 0.36 -11.33
C LYS A 192 -24.58 1.26 -12.55
N ASP A 193 -25.58 0.98 -13.38
CA ASP A 193 -25.93 1.76 -14.57
C ASP A 193 -24.73 2.03 -15.50
N ASN A 194 -23.81 1.06 -15.59
CA ASN A 194 -22.58 1.19 -16.37
C ASN A 194 -21.77 2.44 -15.95
N ASN A 195 -21.79 2.84 -14.67
CA ASN A 195 -21.16 4.05 -14.18
C ASN A 195 -20.40 3.81 -12.84
N PRO A 196 -19.05 3.88 -12.83
CA PRO A 196 -18.26 3.69 -11.61
C PRO A 196 -18.45 4.84 -10.59
N ASP A 197 -18.92 6.01 -11.02
CA ASP A 197 -19.13 7.17 -10.15
C ASP A 197 -20.29 7.01 -9.19
N ILE A 198 -21.25 6.14 -9.47
CA ILE A 198 -22.35 5.86 -8.53
C ILE A 198 -21.79 5.03 -7.38
N ALA A 199 -21.47 5.66 -6.24
CA ALA A 199 -20.87 4.95 -5.11
C ALA A 199 -21.85 3.99 -4.43
N LYS A 200 -21.40 2.76 -4.16
CA LYS A 200 -22.14 1.85 -3.27
C LYS A 200 -22.28 2.48 -1.88
N GLN A 201 -23.50 2.51 -1.36
CA GLN A 201 -23.82 3.12 -0.08
C GLN A 201 -23.44 2.19 1.07
N ARG A 202 -23.21 2.77 2.24
CA ARG A 202 -23.00 2.03 3.50
C ARG A 202 -24.20 2.20 4.41
N ASN A 203 -24.55 1.14 5.15
CA ASN A 203 -25.54 1.20 6.21
C ASN A 203 -24.96 1.88 7.47
N ALA A 204 -25.75 2.00 8.53
CA ALA A 204 -25.33 2.59 9.80
C ALA A 204 -24.14 1.86 10.46
N ASP A 205 -23.97 0.56 10.19
CA ASP A 205 -22.85 -0.26 10.69
C ASP A 205 -21.60 -0.18 9.80
N GLY A 206 -21.62 0.64 8.73
CA GLY A 206 -20.54 0.76 7.78
C GLY A 206 -20.44 -0.37 6.76
N LYS A 207 -21.37 -1.31 6.71
CA LYS A 207 -21.42 -2.38 5.70
C LYS A 207 -21.95 -1.87 4.37
N LEU A 208 -21.39 -2.35 3.26
CA LEU A 208 -21.86 -2.00 1.92
C LEU A 208 -23.25 -2.58 1.64
N ILE A 209 -24.14 -1.78 1.05
CA ILE A 209 -25.50 -2.17 0.73
C ILE A 209 -25.56 -2.63 -0.73
N ALA A 210 -25.99 -3.88 -0.96
CA ALA A 210 -26.14 -4.44 -2.30
C ALA A 210 -27.10 -3.62 -3.18
N GLY A 211 -26.81 -3.50 -4.48
CA GLY A 211 -27.67 -2.81 -5.47
C GLY A 211 -27.69 -1.27 -5.39
N THR A 212 -27.02 -0.67 -4.41
CA THR A 212 -27.04 0.80 -4.24
C THR A 212 -26.07 1.53 -5.15
N GLY A 213 -24.97 0.90 -5.57
CA GLY A 213 -23.96 1.49 -6.44
C GLY A 213 -22.75 0.57 -6.69
N SER A 214 -21.76 1.13 -7.37
CA SER A 214 -20.50 0.55 -7.79
C SER A 214 -19.47 0.48 -6.65
N GLU A 215 -18.89 -0.68 -6.44
CA GLU A 215 -17.93 -0.97 -5.37
C GLU A 215 -16.51 -0.98 -5.90
N ALA A 216 -15.67 -0.05 -5.43
CA ALA A 216 -14.22 -0.16 -5.60
C ALA A 216 -13.67 -1.07 -4.50
N PHE A 217 -13.29 -2.29 -4.84
CA PHE A 217 -12.93 -3.33 -3.87
C PHE A 217 -11.42 -3.60 -3.79
N HIS A 218 -10.67 -3.23 -4.83
CA HIS A 218 -9.22 -3.46 -4.88
C HIS A 218 -8.52 -2.41 -5.75
N ILE A 219 -7.20 -2.28 -5.60
CA ILE A 219 -6.38 -1.33 -6.37
C ILE A 219 -4.95 -1.84 -6.52
N GLY A 220 -4.33 -1.56 -7.67
CA GLY A 220 -2.92 -1.80 -7.91
C GLY A 220 -2.31 -0.68 -8.75
N VAL A 221 -1.07 -0.88 -9.19
CA VAL A 221 -0.32 0.01 -10.08
C VAL A 221 -0.14 -0.69 -11.42
N VAL A 222 -0.48 -0.04 -12.53
CA VAL A 222 -0.20 -0.55 -13.87
C VAL A 222 1.30 -0.75 -14.02
N ASN A 223 1.75 -1.98 -14.20
CA ASN A 223 3.15 -2.30 -14.46
C ASN A 223 3.47 -2.23 -15.95
N ARG A 224 2.57 -2.77 -16.77
CA ARG A 224 2.71 -2.83 -18.22
C ARG A 224 1.33 -2.80 -18.86
N VAL A 225 1.25 -2.21 -20.03
CA VAL A 225 0.02 -2.15 -20.81
C VAL A 225 0.33 -2.20 -22.29
N SER A 226 -0.52 -2.87 -23.06
CA SER A 226 -0.55 -2.76 -24.51
C SER A 226 -1.96 -2.39 -24.93
N ALA A 227 -2.08 -1.28 -25.65
CA ALA A 227 -3.34 -0.73 -26.10
C ALA A 227 -3.20 -0.22 -27.55
N ALA A 228 -4.27 -0.41 -28.33
CA ALA A 228 -4.42 0.20 -29.64
C ALA A 228 -5.78 0.89 -29.71
N GLY A 229 -5.78 2.22 -29.86
CA GLY A 229 -6.99 3.03 -29.78
C GLY A 229 -7.68 2.89 -28.42
N ASN A 230 -8.89 2.31 -28.41
CA ASN A 230 -9.66 2.04 -27.18
C ASN A 230 -9.61 0.57 -26.73
N THR A 231 -8.82 -0.27 -27.41
CA THR A 231 -8.74 -1.70 -27.11
C THR A 231 -7.49 -2.00 -26.28
N LEU A 232 -7.67 -2.70 -25.17
CA LEU A 232 -6.58 -3.24 -24.36
C LEU A 232 -6.33 -4.70 -24.75
N SER A 233 -5.10 -5.01 -25.16
CA SER A 233 -4.66 -6.37 -25.50
C SER A 233 -3.81 -7.01 -24.41
N MET A 234 -3.22 -6.20 -23.53
CA MET A 234 -2.42 -6.66 -22.38
C MET A 234 -2.53 -5.66 -21.24
N LEU A 235 -2.66 -6.17 -20.03
CA LEU A 235 -2.55 -5.40 -18.80
C LEU A 235 -1.82 -6.23 -17.75
N GLU A 236 -0.73 -5.70 -17.21
CA GLU A 236 -0.04 -6.24 -16.04
C GLU A 236 -0.15 -5.23 -14.90
N VAL A 237 -0.50 -5.71 -13.71
CA VAL A 237 -0.68 -4.89 -12.51
C VAL A 237 0.26 -5.38 -11.43
N ALA A 238 0.98 -4.44 -10.83
CA ALA A 238 1.71 -4.61 -9.58
C ALA A 238 0.77 -4.30 -8.41
N GLU A 239 0.60 -5.21 -7.47
CA GLU A 239 -0.36 -5.04 -6.38
C GLU A 239 0.04 -5.81 -5.12
N SER A 240 -0.63 -5.47 -4.03
CA SER A 240 -0.66 -6.29 -2.82
C SER A 240 -2.00 -7.02 -2.78
N SER A 241 -1.99 -8.32 -3.05
CA SER A 241 -3.16 -9.20 -3.15
C SER A 241 -3.23 -10.18 -1.97
N GLY A 242 -4.41 -10.74 -1.69
CA GLY A 242 -4.86 -11.43 -0.47
C GLY A 242 -4.06 -12.56 0.20
N GLY A 243 -2.74 -12.69 0.05
CA GLY A 243 -1.97 -13.86 0.50
C GLY A 243 -0.47 -13.60 0.65
N ARG A 244 0.34 -14.67 0.61
CA ARG A 244 1.82 -14.62 0.66
C ARG A 244 2.48 -14.77 -0.72
N SER A 245 3.32 -13.81 -1.15
CA SER A 245 3.98 -13.89 -2.48
C SER A 245 5.49 -13.69 -2.44
N ILE A 246 6.22 -14.62 -3.07
CA ILE A 246 7.55 -14.40 -3.66
C ILE A 246 7.58 -14.91 -5.12
N TYR A 247 6.60 -14.43 -5.91
CA TYR A 247 6.48 -14.60 -7.37
C TYR A 247 5.74 -15.84 -7.90
N GLY A 248 4.54 -16.11 -7.38
CA GLY A 248 3.62 -17.03 -8.05
C GLY A 248 2.12 -16.89 -7.74
N GLY A 249 1.74 -16.08 -6.75
CA GLY A 249 0.34 -15.90 -6.32
C GLY A 249 0.24 -15.01 -5.07
N ASP A 250 -0.98 -14.76 -4.59
CA ASP A 250 -1.39 -13.65 -3.71
C ASP A 250 -0.33 -13.13 -2.72
N GLY A 251 -0.10 -11.82 -2.66
CA GLY A 251 0.88 -11.11 -1.82
C GLY A 251 1.35 -9.84 -2.55
N VAL A 252 2.53 -9.30 -2.26
CA VAL A 252 3.11 -8.23 -3.10
C VAL A 252 3.67 -8.86 -4.38
N ASN A 253 3.08 -8.56 -5.55
CA ASN A 253 3.43 -9.21 -6.81
C ASN A 253 3.14 -8.37 -8.05
N VAL A 254 3.60 -8.85 -9.20
CA VAL A 254 3.20 -8.40 -10.53
C VAL A 254 2.48 -9.55 -11.21
N ARG A 255 1.30 -9.31 -11.77
CA ARG A 255 0.57 -10.33 -12.54
C ARG A 255 -0.08 -9.76 -13.79
N ALA A 256 -0.21 -10.62 -14.80
CA ALA A 256 -1.10 -10.37 -15.91
C ALA A 256 -2.55 -10.41 -15.43
N VAL A 257 -3.33 -9.44 -15.87
CA VAL A 257 -4.78 -9.39 -15.65
C VAL A 257 -5.46 -10.02 -16.86
N GLY A 258 -6.35 -10.98 -16.63
CA GLY A 258 -7.19 -11.53 -17.70
C GLY A 258 -8.17 -10.47 -18.20
N VAL A 259 -7.88 -9.87 -19.36
CA VAL A 259 -8.75 -8.88 -20.00
C VAL A 259 -9.67 -9.60 -20.98
N SER A 260 -10.96 -9.71 -20.65
CA SER A 260 -11.98 -10.32 -21.52
C SER A 260 -12.60 -9.31 -22.49
N GLY A 261 -12.44 -8.02 -22.22
CA GLY A 261 -12.94 -6.94 -23.04
C GLY A 261 -12.40 -5.59 -22.58
N SER A 262 -12.63 -4.55 -23.37
CA SER A 262 -12.28 -3.18 -23.02
C SER A 262 -13.24 -2.22 -23.70
N GLY A 263 -13.47 -1.07 -23.10
CA GLY A 263 -14.40 -0.10 -23.66
C GLY A 263 -14.42 1.21 -22.91
N LYS A 264 -15.54 1.92 -23.04
CA LYS A 264 -15.80 3.16 -22.32
C LYS A 264 -17.10 3.10 -21.53
N SER A 265 -17.06 3.71 -20.36
CA SER A 265 -18.21 3.93 -19.47
C SER A 265 -18.26 5.43 -19.22
N GLY A 266 -19.21 6.11 -19.89
CA GLY A 266 -19.14 7.54 -20.11
C GLY A 266 -17.86 7.92 -20.88
N PRO A 267 -17.04 8.88 -20.39
CA PRO A 267 -15.77 9.24 -21.02
C PRO A 267 -14.61 8.32 -20.64
N TYR A 268 -14.76 7.45 -19.63
CA TYR A 268 -13.64 6.76 -19.00
C TYR A 268 -13.36 5.40 -19.64
N ALA A 269 -12.08 5.13 -19.89
CA ALA A 269 -11.65 3.84 -20.41
C ALA A 269 -11.65 2.79 -19.29
N TYR A 270 -12.01 1.55 -19.64
CA TYR A 270 -11.95 0.43 -18.72
C TYR A 270 -11.42 -0.85 -19.38
N ALA A 271 -10.88 -1.74 -18.55
CA ALA A 271 -10.67 -3.15 -18.88
C ALA A 271 -11.75 -3.99 -18.18
N GLU A 272 -12.33 -4.97 -18.85
CA GLU A 272 -13.26 -5.94 -18.28
C GLU A 272 -12.49 -7.20 -17.89
N THR A 273 -12.69 -7.67 -16.66
CA THR A 273 -11.91 -8.78 -16.08
C THR A 273 -12.75 -9.96 -15.61
N GLY A 274 -14.07 -9.82 -15.67
CA GLY A 274 -15.02 -10.83 -15.22
C GLY A 274 -16.45 -10.37 -15.39
N SER A 275 -17.41 -11.22 -15.02
CA SER A 275 -18.83 -10.88 -15.06
C SER A 275 -19.11 -9.73 -14.09
N ASN A 276 -19.38 -8.54 -14.62
CA ASN A 276 -19.63 -7.32 -13.85
C ASN A 276 -18.41 -6.77 -13.07
N GLU A 277 -17.20 -7.10 -13.51
CA GLU A 277 -15.95 -6.56 -12.95
C GLU A 277 -15.16 -5.76 -13.98
N ARG A 278 -14.73 -4.56 -13.61
CA ARG A 278 -13.94 -3.69 -14.48
C ARG A 278 -12.85 -2.96 -13.73
N ILE A 279 -11.78 -2.66 -14.44
CA ILE A 279 -10.68 -1.84 -13.97
C ILE A 279 -10.75 -0.48 -14.64
N TYR A 280 -10.67 0.57 -13.82
CA TYR A 280 -10.56 1.95 -14.26
C TYR A 280 -9.20 2.53 -13.83
N PHE A 281 -8.71 3.53 -14.57
CA PHE A 281 -7.33 3.99 -14.44
C PHE A 281 -7.23 5.47 -14.07
N VAL A 282 -6.27 5.80 -13.20
CA VAL A 282 -6.02 7.18 -12.75
C VAL A 282 -4.52 7.44 -12.70
N ALA A 283 -4.08 8.52 -13.32
CA ALA A 283 -2.68 8.94 -13.28
C ALA A 283 -2.25 9.40 -11.87
N PRO A 284 -0.99 9.26 -11.47
CA PRO A 284 -0.48 9.89 -10.26
C PRO A 284 -0.62 11.43 -10.29
N PRO A 285 -0.71 12.11 -9.15
CA PRO A 285 -0.49 13.56 -9.09
C PRO A 285 0.89 13.94 -9.63
N ALA A 286 1.03 15.17 -10.14
CA ALA A 286 2.31 15.66 -10.64
C ALA A 286 3.35 15.74 -9.50
N GLY A 287 4.58 15.30 -9.76
CA GLY A 287 5.68 15.31 -8.78
C GLY A 287 5.68 14.14 -7.79
N CYS A 288 4.68 13.26 -7.84
CA CYS A 288 4.65 12.02 -7.07
C CYS A 288 5.66 10.99 -7.59
N GLY A 289 6.19 10.18 -6.67
CA GLY A 289 7.14 9.13 -6.97
C GLY A 289 7.21 8.09 -5.84
N PRO A 290 7.84 6.94 -6.08
CA PRO A 290 7.85 5.85 -5.11
C PRO A 290 8.81 6.10 -3.96
N GLU A 291 8.36 5.75 -2.76
CA GLU A 291 9.17 5.73 -1.54
C GLU A 291 9.94 4.42 -1.46
N MET A 292 11.26 4.46 -1.65
CA MET A 292 12.14 3.29 -1.72
C MET A 292 12.87 3.03 -0.39
N PRO A 293 13.46 1.83 -0.18
CA PRO A 293 14.39 1.61 0.93
C PRO A 293 15.56 2.60 0.90
N TYR A 294 16.17 2.89 2.05
CA TYR A 294 17.35 3.78 2.11
C TYR A 294 18.53 3.29 1.28
N SER A 295 18.72 1.97 1.20
CA SER A 295 19.80 1.33 0.44
C SER A 295 19.52 1.24 -1.07
N TYR A 296 18.40 1.78 -1.55
CA TYR A 296 18.04 1.65 -2.95
C TYR A 296 18.97 2.47 -3.86
N GLY A 297 19.69 1.78 -4.74
CA GLY A 297 20.64 2.40 -5.67
C GLY A 297 22.05 2.60 -5.10
N GLU A 298 22.33 2.06 -3.92
CA GLU A 298 23.68 2.03 -3.31
C GLU A 298 24.50 0.78 -3.72
N GLU A 299 24.06 0.06 -4.76
CA GLU A 299 24.76 -1.06 -5.41
C GLU A 299 25.31 -0.70 -6.79
#